data_AF-A0A410GAI6-F1
#
_entry.id   AF-A0A410GAI6-F1
#
_cell.length_a   1.000
_cell.length_b   1.000
_cell.length_c   1.000
_cell.angle_alpha   90.00
_cell.angle_beta   90.00
_cell.angle_gamma   90.00
#
_symmetry.space_group_name_H-M   'P 1'
#
loop_
_entity.id
_entity.type
_entity.pdbx_description
1 polymer ?
#
loop_
_entity_poly.entity_id
_entity_poly.type
_entity_poly.pdbx_seq_one_letter_code
_entity_poly.pdbx_strand_id
1 'polypeptide(L)' 'MPKMKTKKGAAKRFKVRGSGSIKRGHAFKRHILTKKTTKNKRQLRGSTAVHDADVASVKAMLPFA' A
#
# COMPACT_ATOMS: atom_id res chain seq x y z
N MET A 1 7.26 -29.46 6.47
CA MET A 1 6.33 -28.41 6.00
C MET A 1 7.15 -27.25 5.45
N PRO A 2 7.00 -26.83 4.18
CA PRO A 2 7.80 -25.75 3.64
C PRO A 2 7.42 -24.39 4.28
N LYS A 3 8.42 -23.54 4.54
CA LYS A 3 8.20 -22.18 5.06
C LYS A 3 7.34 -21.36 4.09
N MET A 4 6.34 -20.65 4.59
CA MET A 4 5.54 -19.73 3.77
C MET A 4 6.46 -18.73 3.05
N LYS A 5 6.16 -18.40 1.80
CA LYS A 5 6.94 -17.43 1.03
C LYS A 5 6.25 -16.07 1.04
N THR A 6 7.01 -15.03 1.31
CA THR A 6 6.51 -13.66 1.20
C THR A 6 6.20 -13.32 -0.25
N LYS A 7 5.02 -12.77 -0.52
CA LYS A 7 4.67 -12.29 -1.85
C LYS A 7 5.48 -11.01 -2.13
N LYS A 8 6.57 -11.15 -2.90
CA LYS A 8 7.51 -10.03 -3.17
C LYS A 8 6.83 -8.82 -3.81
N GLY A 9 5.77 -9.02 -4.58
CA GLY A 9 4.96 -7.93 -5.12
C GLY A 9 4.24 -7.10 -4.04
N ALA A 10 3.80 -7.73 -2.95
CA ALA A 10 3.20 -7.03 -1.81
C ALA A 10 4.30 -6.32 -0.98
N ALA A 11 5.43 -6.99 -0.75
CA ALA A 11 6.55 -6.43 0.03
C ALA A 11 7.13 -5.14 -0.58
N LYS A 12 7.08 -5.00 -1.92
CA LYS A 12 7.49 -3.77 -2.62
C LYS A 12 6.50 -2.61 -2.49
N ARG A 13 5.25 -2.87 -2.09
CA ARG A 13 4.13 -1.90 -2.13
C ARG A 13 3.62 -1.51 -0.74
N PHE A 14 3.70 -2.41 0.23
CA PHE A 14 3.18 -2.25 1.58
C PHE A 14 4.30 -2.30 2.61
N LYS A 15 4.23 -1.43 3.64
CA LYS A 15 5.15 -1.44 4.78
C LYS A 15 4.36 -1.45 6.08
N VAL A 16 4.59 -2.46 6.91
CA VAL A 16 4.04 -2.51 8.28
C VAL A 16 4.79 -1.49 9.13
N ARG A 17 4.04 -0.66 9.87
CA ARG A 17 4.59 0.30 10.84
C ARG A 17 4.63 -0.35 12.22
N GLY A 18 5.46 0.17 13.13
CA GLY A 18 5.54 -0.32 14.51
C GLY A 18 4.21 -0.29 15.28
N SER A 19 3.29 0.60 14.90
CA SER A 19 1.93 0.65 15.47
C SER A 19 0.95 -0.39 14.89
N GLY A 20 1.39 -1.28 13.99
CA GLY A 20 0.55 -2.28 13.33
C GLY A 20 -0.23 -1.78 12.10
N SER A 21 -0.25 -0.46 11.86
CA SER A 21 -0.84 0.10 10.63
C SER A 21 0.01 -0.19 9.39
N ILE A 22 -0.62 -0.40 8.23
CA ILE A 22 0.08 -0.72 6.98
C ILE A 22 0.10 0.51 6.09
N LYS A 23 1.30 1.01 5.78
CA LYS A 23 1.53 2.16 4.90
C LYS A 23 1.51 1.72 3.43
N ARG A 24 0.83 2.50 2.58
CA ARG A 24 0.83 2.39 1.12
C ARG A 24 0.91 3.76 0.43
N GLY A 25 1.31 3.77 -0.85
CA GLY A 25 1.17 4.94 -1.72
C GLY A 25 -0.27 5.10 -2.24
N HIS A 26 -0.65 6.33 -2.59
CA HIS A 26 -1.89 6.56 -3.34
C HIS A 26 -1.76 6.06 -4.78
N ALA A 27 -2.87 5.55 -5.32
CA ALA A 27 -3.00 5.19 -6.73
C ALA A 27 -3.31 6.43 -7.60
N PHE A 28 -3.36 6.23 -8.92
CA PHE A 28 -3.87 7.21 -9.88
C PHE A 28 -3.05 8.49 -10.08
N LYS A 29 -1.78 8.51 -9.68
CA LYS A 29 -0.88 9.66 -9.94
C LYS A 29 0.29 9.34 -10.89
N ARG A 30 0.16 8.32 -11.74
CA ARG A 30 1.20 7.90 -12.70
C ARG A 30 1.01 8.47 -14.11
N HIS A 31 -0.22 8.51 -14.61
CA HIS A 31 -0.55 9.01 -15.95
C HIS A 31 -1.89 9.75 -15.95
N ILE A 32 -2.27 10.34 -17.10
CA ILE A 32 -3.52 11.08 -17.30
C ILE A 32 -3.67 12.19 -16.25
N LEU A 33 -2.59 12.95 -16.05
CA LEU A 33 -2.49 14.01 -15.04
C LEU A 33 -2.99 15.36 -15.54
N THR A 34 -3.09 15.53 -16.87
CA THR A 34 -3.51 16.76 -17.53
C THR A 34 -4.93 17.15 -17.11
N LYS A 35 -5.87 16.21 -17.14
CA LYS A 35 -7.28 16.45 -16.73
C LYS A 35 -7.52 16.50 -15.22
N LYS A 36 -6.49 16.26 -14.40
CA LYS A 36 -6.63 16.23 -12.94
C LYS A 36 -6.29 17.59 -12.34
N THR A 37 -7.17 18.06 -11.46
CA THR A 37 -6.95 19.30 -10.71
C THR A 37 -5.64 19.23 -9.90
N THR A 38 -4.99 20.38 -9.72
CA THR A 38 -3.76 20.49 -8.93
C THR A 38 -3.98 20.04 -7.48
N LYS A 39 -5.17 20.32 -6.92
CA LYS A 39 -5.58 19.85 -5.58
C LYS A 39 -5.56 18.33 -5.46
N ASN A 40 -6.19 17.62 -6.40
CA ASN A 40 -6.21 16.15 -6.39
C ASN A 40 -4.78 15.57 -6.55
N LYS A 41 -4.00 16.10 -7.49
CA LYS A 41 -2.58 15.70 -7.67
C LYS A 41 -1.73 15.93 -6.42
N ARG A 42 -2.04 16.94 -5.60
CA ARG A 42 -1.36 17.21 -4.32
C ARG A 42 -1.76 16.21 -3.25
N GLN A 43 -3.04 15.91 -3.09
CA GLN A 43 -3.52 14.91 -2.12
C GLN A 43 -2.96 13.51 -2.42
N LEU A 44 -2.88 13.11 -3.71
CA LEU A 44 -2.31 11.83 -4.12
C LEU A 44 -0.77 11.74 -4.01
N ARG A 45 -0.05 12.80 -3.57
CA ARG A 45 1.40 12.74 -3.32
C ARG A 45 1.74 11.91 -2.09
N GLY A 46 0.87 11.92 -1.09
CA GLY A 46 1.15 11.34 0.21
C GLY A 46 1.14 9.81 0.22
N SER A 47 1.49 9.28 1.38
CA SER A 47 1.21 7.89 1.74
C SER A 47 0.02 7.84 2.68
N THR A 48 -0.80 6.81 2.55
CA THR A 48 -1.96 6.58 3.41
C THR A 48 -1.90 5.18 4.04
N ALA A 49 -2.78 4.92 5.00
CA ALA A 49 -2.97 3.59 5.55
C ALA A 49 -3.81 2.73 4.60
N VAL A 50 -3.63 1.41 4.68
CA VAL A 50 -4.57 0.44 4.12
C VAL A 50 -5.88 0.52 4.92
N HIS A 51 -7.01 0.37 4.24
CA HIS A 51 -8.32 0.36 4.87
C HIS A 51 -8.49 -0.93 5.68
N ASP A 52 -9.21 -0.88 6.80
CA ASP A 52 -9.29 -2.00 7.76
C ASP A 52 -9.77 -3.31 7.12
N ALA A 53 -10.72 -3.22 6.17
CA ALA A 53 -11.22 -4.36 5.40
C ALA A 53 -10.12 -5.14 4.65
N ASP A 54 -9.08 -4.46 4.16
CA ASP A 54 -8.01 -5.09 3.36
C ASP A 54 -6.81 -5.54 4.22
N VAL A 55 -6.77 -5.16 5.50
CA VAL A 55 -5.60 -5.40 6.37
C VAL A 55 -5.30 -6.89 6.51
N ALA A 56 -6.33 -7.72 6.69
CA ALA A 56 -6.18 -9.17 6.83
C ALA A 56 -5.54 -9.79 5.58
N SER A 57 -6.01 -9.40 4.40
CA SER A 57 -5.47 -9.89 3.12
C SER A 57 -4.01 -9.47 2.90
N VAL A 58 -3.64 -8.24 3.29
CA VAL A 58 -2.25 -7.76 3.17
C VAL A 58 -1.32 -8.48 4.15
N LYS A 59 -1.75 -8.74 5.38
CA LYS A 59 -0.98 -9.51 6.37
C LYS A 59 -0.74 -10.95 5.89
N ALA A 60 -1.75 -11.60 5.30
CA ALA A 60 -1.59 -12.94 4.74
C ALA A 60 -0.51 -13.00 3.63
N MET A 61 -0.32 -11.93 2.87
CA MET A 61 0.73 -11.83 1.84
C MET A 61 2.13 -11.59 2.41
N LEU A 62 2.21 -11.11 3.66
CA LEU A 62 3.44 -10.70 4.35
C LEU A 62 3.64 -11.46 5.67
N PRO A 63 3.86 -12.78 5.63
CA PRO A 63 3.89 -13.63 6.83
C PRO A 63 5.06 -13.37 7.80
N PHE A 64 6.03 -12.52 7.43
CA PHE A 64 7.21 -12.21 8.26
C PHE A 64 7.44 -10.70 8.41
N ALA A 65 6.40 -9.89 8.17
CA ALA A 65 6.49 -8.43 8.22
C ALA A 65 5.91 -7.85 9.51
#